data_AF-A0A0K6HZL8-F1
#
_entry.id   AF-A0A0K6HZL8-F1
#
_cell.length_a   1.000
_cell.length_b   1.000
_cell.length_c   1.000
_cell.angle_alpha   90.00
_cell.angle_beta   90.00
_cell.angle_gamma   90.00
#
_symmetry.space_group_name_H-M   'P 1'
#
loop_
_entity.id
_entity.type
_entity.pdbx_description
1 polymer ?
#
loop_
_entity_poly.entity_id
_entity_poly.type
_entity_poly.pdbx_seq_one_letter_code
_entity_poly.pdbx_strand_id
1 'polypeptide(L)'
;MYNDLLELPQRVIATARIGVRPELRDIETASRQLIAARTELQRRGRSALDLEPARVAIAVLRLGHMPHRNACIGAVAALADVMTDPEPLDGDV
;
A
#
# COMPACT_ATOMS: atom_id res chain seq x y z
N MET A 1 -5.48 12.92 3.89
CA MET A 1 -6.02 11.60 4.29
C MET A 1 -5.10 10.54 3.72
N TYR A 2 -4.68 9.52 4.47
CA TYR A 2 -3.72 8.53 3.94
C TYR A 2 -4.34 7.66 2.83
N ASN A 3 -5.67 7.65 2.67
CA ASN A 3 -6.35 6.97 1.55
C ASN A 3 -5.85 7.44 0.17
N ASP A 4 -5.63 8.75 -0.01
CA ASP A 4 -5.09 9.30 -1.27
C ASP A 4 -3.66 8.81 -1.54
N LEU A 5 -2.91 8.46 -0.48
CA LEU A 5 -1.57 7.89 -0.57
C LEU A 5 -1.59 6.39 -0.89
N LEU A 6 -2.70 5.70 -0.66
CA LEU A 6 -2.79 4.25 -0.84
C LEU A 6 -3.43 3.83 -2.18
N GLU A 7 -4.12 4.74 -2.87
CA GLU A 7 -4.78 4.45 -4.16
C GLU A 7 -3.80 3.96 -5.23
N LEU A 8 -2.71 4.71 -5.48
CA LEU A 8 -1.72 4.30 -6.49
C LEU A 8 -0.97 3.01 -6.10
N PRO A 9 -0.49 2.82 -4.86
CA PRO A 9 0.03 1.53 -4.42
C PRO A 9 -0.93 0.36 -4.68
N GLN A 10 -2.22 0.53 -4.36
CA GLN A 10 -3.24 -0.48 -4.62
C GLN A 10 -3.37 -0.76 -6.12
N ARG A 11 -3.42 0.28 -6.95
CA ARG A 11 -3.51 0.16 -8.41
C ARG A 11 -2.30 -0.55 -9.00
N VAL A 12 -1.09 -0.17 -8.61
CA VAL A 12 0.17 -0.80 -9.08
C VAL A 12 0.18 -2.29 -8.76
N ILE A 13 -0.21 -2.67 -7.54
CA ILE A 13 -0.24 -4.08 -7.12
C ILE A 13 -1.38 -4.84 -7.83
N ALA A 14 -2.54 -4.21 -8.02
CA ALA A 14 -3.67 -4.79 -8.75
C ALA A 14 -3.34 -5.02 -10.24
N THR A 15 -2.60 -4.11 -10.88
CA THR A 15 -2.06 -4.27 -12.23
C THR A 15 -1.11 -5.47 -12.29
N ALA A 16 -0.18 -5.56 -11.33
CA ALA A 16 0.73 -6.71 -11.24
C ALA A 16 -0.02 -8.04 -11.03
N ARG A 17 -1.10 -8.04 -10.24
CA ARG A 17 -1.94 -9.21 -9.96
C ARG A 17 -2.54 -9.84 -11.23
N ILE A 18 -2.86 -9.04 -12.24
CA ILE A 18 -3.43 -9.52 -13.51
C ILE A 18 -2.36 -9.86 -14.55
N GLY A 19 -1.08 -9.91 -14.16
CA GLY A 19 0.03 -10.29 -15.03
C GLY A 19 0.60 -9.14 -15.87
N VAL A 20 0.11 -7.91 -15.67
CA VAL A 20 0.63 -6.72 -16.36
C VAL A 20 1.75 -6.11 -15.54
N ARG A 21 2.90 -5.84 -16.17
CA ARG A 21 4.01 -5.17 -15.50
C ARG A 21 3.73 -3.67 -15.38
N PRO A 22 3.64 -3.10 -14.17
CA PRO A 22 3.47 -1.66 -14.01
C PRO A 22 4.71 -0.88 -14.47
N GLU A 23 4.53 0.38 -14.84
CA GLU A 23 5.65 1.24 -15.23
C GLU A 23 6.59 1.50 -14.05
N LEU A 24 7.89 1.60 -14.32
CA LEU A 24 8.90 1.86 -13.27
C LEU A 24 8.60 3.14 -12.49
N ARG A 25 8.17 4.21 -13.18
CA ARG A 25 7.79 5.48 -12.57
C ARG A 25 6.64 5.32 -11.56
N ASP A 26 5.65 4.50 -11.90
CA ASP A 26 4.51 4.23 -11.02
C ASP A 26 4.92 3.39 -9.83
N ILE A 27 5.78 2.39 -10.02
CA ILE A 27 6.32 1.56 -8.94
C ILE A 27 7.09 2.44 -7.94
N GLU A 28 7.94 3.35 -8.42
CA GLU A 28 8.68 4.26 -7.54
C GLU A 28 7.76 5.24 -6.81
N THR A 29 6.75 5.76 -7.49
CA THR A 29 5.80 6.71 -6.90
C THR A 29 4.95 6.02 -5.84
N ALA A 30 4.44 4.82 -6.13
CA ALA A 30 3.76 3.97 -5.16
C ALA A 30 4.65 3.68 -3.94
N SER A 31 5.94 3.36 -4.16
CA SER A 31 6.87 3.13 -3.05
C SER A 31 7.01 4.35 -2.14
N ARG A 32 7.10 5.57 -2.70
CA ARG A 32 7.19 6.81 -1.93
C ARG A 32 5.91 7.10 -1.17
N GLN A 33 4.76 6.92 -1.80
CA GLN A 33 3.46 7.16 -1.17
C GLN A 33 3.18 6.14 -0.05
N LEU A 34 3.58 4.87 -0.22
CA LEU A 34 3.46 3.88 0.84
C LEU A 34 4.32 4.25 2.07
N ILE A 35 5.52 4.79 1.86
CA ILE A 35 6.36 5.32 2.96
C ILE A 35 5.65 6.48 3.66
N ALA A 36 5.11 7.42 2.90
CA ALA A 36 4.37 8.56 3.46
C ALA A 36 3.13 8.12 4.25
N ALA A 37 2.37 7.14 3.74
CA ALA A 37 1.20 6.58 4.42
C ALA A 37 1.57 5.91 5.75
N ARG A 38 2.68 5.15 5.78
CA ARG A 38 3.19 4.56 7.02
C ARG A 38 3.55 5.62 8.06
N THR A 39 4.28 6.66 7.64
CA THR A 39 4.64 7.78 8.52
C THR A 39 3.40 8.45 9.09
N GLU A 40 2.37 8.66 8.27
CA GLU A 40 1.12 9.29 8.71
C GLU A 40 0.32 8.41 9.68
N LEU A 41 0.25 7.08 9.44
CA LEU A 41 -0.35 6.14 10.39
C LEU A 41 0.36 6.18 11.76
N GLN A 42 1.69 6.13 11.74
CA GLN A 42 2.51 6.19 12.96
C GLN A 42 2.35 7.53 13.69
N ARG A 43 2.29 8.64 12.97
CA ARG A 43 2.05 9.99 13.54
C ARG A 43 0.71 10.05 14.27
N ARG A 44 -0.27 9.26 13.86
CA ARG A 44 -1.60 9.12 14.47
C ARG A 44 -1.66 8.02 15.54
N GLY A 45 -0.51 7.47 15.96
CA GLY A 45 -0.44 6.41 16.96
C GLY A 45 -0.94 5.04 16.49
N ARG A 46 -1.14 4.85 15.18
CA ARG A 46 -1.60 3.57 14.62
C ARG A 46 -0.45 2.72 14.10
N SER A 47 -0.66 1.41 14.14
CA SER A 47 0.26 0.44 13.54
C SER A 47 0.32 0.62 12.03
N ALA A 48 1.52 0.41 11.47
CA ALA A 48 1.75 0.39 10.02
C ALA A 48 2.01 -1.04 9.50
N LEU A 49 1.77 -2.06 10.33
CA LEU A 49 2.02 -3.46 9.98
C LEU A 49 1.14 -3.95 8.83
N ASP A 50 -0.09 -3.46 8.73
CA ASP A 50 -1.03 -3.82 7.67
C ASP A 50 -0.58 -3.33 6.29
N LEU A 51 0.39 -2.40 6.22
CA LEU A 51 1.01 -1.95 4.97
C LEU A 51 2.20 -2.82 4.53
N GLU A 52 2.68 -3.76 5.35
CA GLU A 52 3.84 -4.60 5.02
C GLU A 52 3.63 -5.51 3.81
N PRO A 53 2.48 -6.20 3.63
CA PRO A 53 2.23 -6.98 2.43
C PRO A 53 2.35 -6.16 1.14
N ALA A 54 1.83 -4.92 1.14
CA ALA A 54 1.95 -4.00 0.03
C ALA A 54 3.40 -3.54 -0.19
N ARG A 55 4.16 -3.30 0.89
CA ARG A 55 5.57 -2.92 0.79
C ARG A 55 6.40 -4.01 0.14
N VAL A 56 6.18 -5.27 0.53
CA VAL A 56 6.88 -6.41 -0.05
C VAL A 56 6.54 -6.55 -1.53
N ALA A 57 5.26 -6.47 -1.91
CA ALA A 57 4.85 -6.55 -3.31
C ALA A 57 5.49 -5.46 -4.18
N ILE A 58 5.51 -4.21 -3.70
CA ILE A 58 6.18 -3.10 -4.39
C ILE A 58 7.71 -3.29 -4.45
N ALA A 59 8.34 -3.80 -3.40
CA ALA A 59 9.78 -4.06 -3.39
C ALA A 59 10.17 -5.13 -4.44
N VAL A 60 9.37 -6.19 -4.57
CA VAL A 60 9.57 -7.22 -5.60
C VAL A 60 9.46 -6.61 -7.01
N LEU A 61 8.47 -5.74 -7.24
CA LEU A 61 8.32 -5.00 -8.49
C LEU A 61 9.52 -4.09 -8.77
N ARG A 62 10.05 -3.39 -7.76
CA ARG A 62 11.24 -2.52 -7.88
C ARG A 62 12.51 -3.30 -8.25
N LEU A 63 12.64 -4.53 -7.77
CA LEU A 63 13.72 -5.44 -8.16
C LEU A 63 13.54 -6.02 -9.57
N GLY A 64 12.42 -5.70 -10.23
CA GLY A 64 12.13 -6.10 -11.58
C GLY A 64 11.47 -7.48 -11.71
N HIS A 65 10.99 -8.04 -10.60
CA HIS A 65 10.28 -9.31 -10.56
C HIS A 65 8.77 -9.09 -10.43
N MET A 66 7.99 -10.10 -10.85
CA MET A 66 6.54 -10.10 -10.64
C MET A 66 6.22 -10.78 -9.30
N PRO A 67 5.54 -10.09 -8.37
CA PRO A 67 5.07 -10.71 -7.14
C PRO A 67 4.06 -11.81 -7.45
N HIS A 68 4.06 -12.87 -6.63
CA HIS A 68 3.11 -13.97 -6.77
C HIS A 68 1.67 -13.48 -6.63
N ARG A 69 0.74 -14.01 -7.43
CA ARG A 69 -0.66 -13.56 -7.47
C ARG A 69 -1.32 -13.52 -6.09
N ASN A 70 -1.10 -14.54 -5.25
CA ASN A 70 -1.66 -14.58 -3.89
C ASN A 70 -1.08 -13.49 -2.98
N ALA A 71 0.20 -13.14 -3.15
CA ALA A 71 0.81 -12.03 -2.41
C ALA A 71 0.18 -10.69 -2.82
N CYS A 72 -0.11 -10.50 -4.11
CA CYS A 72 -0.85 -9.32 -4.57
C CYS A 72 -2.27 -9.24 -4.00
N ILE A 73 -2.98 -10.37 -3.89
CA ILE A 73 -4.32 -10.41 -3.28
C ILE A 73 -4.26 -9.99 -1.82
N GLY A 74 -3.36 -10.58 -1.04
CA GLY A 74 -3.18 -10.21 0.37
C GLY A 74 -2.78 -8.74 0.55
N ALA A 75 -1.90 -8.23 -0.31
CA ALA A 75 -1.52 -6.83 -0.29
C ALA A 75 -2.66 -5.87 -0.64
N VAL A 76 -3.47 -6.17 -1.64
CA VAL A 76 -4.63 -5.34 -2.01
C VAL A 76 -5.70 -5.38 -0.91
N ALA A 77 -5.94 -6.53 -0.29
CA ALA A 77 -6.88 -6.67 0.82
C ALA A 77 -6.41 -5.84 2.03
N ALA A 78 -5.15 -5.99 2.44
CA ALA A 78 -4.61 -5.24 3.57
C ALA A 78 -4.63 -3.72 3.34
N LEU A 79 -4.36 -3.26 2.11
CA LEU A 79 -4.54 -1.86 1.75
C LEU A 79 -5.99 -1.40 1.91
N ALA A 80 -6.94 -2.19 1.40
CA ALA A 80 -8.36 -1.88 1.50
C ALA A 80 -8.80 -1.78 2.97
N ASP A 81 -8.36 -2.71 3.82
CA ASP A 81 -8.65 -2.70 5.25
C ASP A 81 -8.18 -1.39 5.90
N VAL A 82 -6.94 -0.96 5.64
CA VAL A 82 -6.42 0.33 6.14
C VAL A 82 -7.23 1.51 5.62
N MET A 83 -7.67 1.47 4.35
CA MET A 83 -8.45 2.56 3.76
C MET A 83 -9.89 2.66 4.31
N THR A 84 -10.43 1.53 4.76
CA THR A 84 -11.78 1.44 5.35
C THR A 84 -11.80 1.60 6.87
N ASP A 85 -10.63 1.54 7.52
CA ASP A 85 -10.52 1.73 8.97
C ASP A 85 -10.94 3.17 9.33
N PRO A 86 -12.03 3.36 10.09
CA PRO A 86 -12.50 4.69 10.46
C PRO A 86 -11.39 5.45 11.19
N GLU A 87 -11.13 6.69 10.76
CA GLU A 87 -10.24 7.56 11.52
C GLU A 87 -10.84 7.75 12.93
N PRO A 88 -10.03 7.65 14.00
CA PRO A 88 -10.53 7.93 15.34
C PRO A 88 -11.07 9.35 15.35
N LEU A 89 -12.30 9.53 15.85
CA LEU A 89 -12.88 10.84 16.05
C LEU A 89 -11.98 11.59 17.03
N ASP A 90 -11.35 12.68 16.57
CA ASP A 90 -10.63 13.61 17.44
C ASP A 90 -11.64 14.13 18.49
N GLY A 91 -11.66 13.58 19.73
CA GLY A 91 -12.55 14.15 20.75
C GLY A 91 -12.87 13.42 22.06
N ASP A 92 -12.30 12.27 22.42
CA ASP A 92 -12.57 11.66 23.75
C ASP A 92 -11.30 11.38 24.56
N VAL A 93 -10.64 12.44 25.05
CA VAL A 93 -9.91 12.47 26.34
C VAL A 93 -9.98 13.86 26.95
#